data_AF-A0A7R9UPL0-F1
#
_entry.id   AF-A0A7R9UPL0-F1
#
_cell.length_a   1.000
_cell.length_b   1.000
_cell.length_c   1.000
_cell.angle_alpha   90.00
_cell.angle_beta   90.00
_cell.angle_gamma   90.00
#
_symmetry.space_group_name_H-M   'P 1'
#
loop_
_entity.id
_entity.type
_entity.pdbx_description
1 polymer ?
#
loop_
_entity_poly.entity_id
_entity_poly.type
_entity_poly.pdbx_seq_one_letter_code
_entity_poly.pdbx_strand_id
1 'polypeptide(L)'
;EVRVALWRGRRVAAKSLFAARSRLGSDQEAWRRAYDEYMGEILTMTAMAHPHIVALHGAVMQPDVGRCAMVLELCDCSLFELLHSPASQLLYPAPPPTSALASAPDDRHRAELRRPSACRAIAQMLGCE
;
A
#
# COMPACT_ATOMS: atom_id res chain seq x y z
N GLU A 1 -9.23 3.39 -7.92
CA GLU A 1 -8.62 2.40 -8.84
C GLU A 1 -7.20 2.09 -8.39
N VAL A 2 -6.71 0.88 -8.57
CA VAL A 2 -5.31 0.51 -8.28
C VAL A 2 -4.64 0.07 -9.59
N ARG A 3 -3.45 0.61 -9.88
CA ARG A 3 -2.66 0.26 -11.08
C ARG A 3 -1.21 0.00 -10.71
N VAL A 4 -0.52 -0.82 -11.50
CA VAL A 4 0.95 -0.91 -11.42
C VAL A 4 1.57 0.37 -11.99
N ALA A 5 2.53 0.95 -11.28
CA ALA A 5 3.26 2.14 -11.71
C ALA A 5 4.76 2.03 -11.39
N LEU A 6 5.55 3.00 -11.87
CA LEU A 6 6.98 3.13 -11.57
C LEU A 6 7.19 4.35 -10.66
N TRP A 7 7.85 4.15 -9.52
CA TRP A 7 8.22 5.22 -8.59
C TRP A 7 9.64 5.01 -8.09
N ARG A 8 10.51 6.01 -8.29
CA ARG A 8 11.95 5.93 -7.95
C ARG A 8 12.63 4.66 -8.49
N GLY A 9 12.30 4.28 -9.73
CA GLY A 9 12.83 3.06 -10.38
C GLY A 9 12.28 1.74 -9.85
N ARG A 10 11.31 1.76 -8.91
CA ARG A 10 10.68 0.57 -8.33
C ARG A 10 9.25 0.42 -8.84
N ARG A 11 8.82 -0.81 -9.10
CA ARG A 11 7.41 -1.12 -9.38
C ARG A 11 6.61 -0.99 -8.09
N VAL A 12 5.48 -0.30 -8.17
CA VAL A 12 4.62 0.03 -7.03
C VAL A 12 3.15 -0.14 -7.41
N ALA A 13 2.29 -0.28 -6.41
CA ALA A 13 0.85 -0.17 -6.59
C ALA A 13 0.41 1.29 -6.38
N ALA A 14 -0.13 1.92 -7.41
CA ALA A 14 -0.68 3.26 -7.34
C ALA A 14 -2.19 3.20 -7.15
N LYS A 15 -2.67 3.49 -5.93
CA LYS A 15 -4.10 3.60 -5.62
C LYS A 15 -4.54 5.03 -5.82
N SER A 16 -5.34 5.28 -6.86
CA SER A 16 -5.87 6.61 -7.12
C SER A 16 -7.34 6.78 -6.73
N LEU A 17 -7.63 7.98 -6.23
CA LEU A 17 -8.96 8.52 -6.03
C LEU A 17 -9.51 9.28 -7.24
N PHE A 18 -8.91 9.17 -8.44
CA PHE A 18 -9.39 9.83 -9.68
C PHE A 18 -10.88 9.64 -9.96
N ALA A 19 -11.49 8.56 -9.44
CA ALA A 19 -12.93 8.34 -9.55
C ALA A 19 -13.77 9.37 -8.77
N ALA A 20 -13.23 10.02 -7.73
CA ALA A 20 -14.00 10.93 -6.88
C ALA A 20 -14.36 12.22 -7.65
N ARG A 21 -13.40 13.01 -8.15
CA ARG A 21 -13.71 14.33 -8.74
C ARG A 21 -14.61 14.26 -9.97
N SER A 22 -14.38 13.29 -10.86
CA SER A 22 -15.21 13.10 -12.05
C SER A 22 -16.62 12.58 -11.73
N ARG A 23 -16.83 11.91 -10.59
CA ARG A 23 -18.14 11.42 -10.12
C ARG A 23 -18.88 12.41 -9.22
N LEU A 24 -18.14 13.25 -8.49
CA LEU A 24 -18.68 14.22 -7.53
C LEU A 24 -19.10 15.54 -8.19
N GLY A 25 -18.67 15.79 -9.44
CA GLY A 25 -19.08 16.98 -10.19
C GLY A 25 -18.66 18.27 -9.48
N SER A 26 -19.58 19.24 -9.39
CA SER A 26 -19.39 20.52 -8.70
C SER A 26 -19.73 20.46 -7.19
N ASP A 27 -19.98 19.27 -6.62
CA ASP A 27 -20.28 19.13 -5.19
C ASP A 27 -19.00 19.25 -4.35
N GLN A 28 -18.77 20.48 -3.85
CA GLN A 28 -17.63 20.83 -3.05
C GLN A 28 -17.62 20.14 -1.68
N GLU A 29 -18.78 19.85 -1.10
CA GLU A 29 -18.87 19.19 0.21
C GLU A 29 -18.57 17.71 0.12
N ALA A 30 -19.06 17.05 -0.92
CA ALA A 30 -18.77 15.66 -1.17
C ALA A 30 -17.29 15.46 -1.57
N TRP A 31 -16.69 16.42 -2.28
CA TRP A 31 -15.23 16.45 -2.48
C TRP A 31 -14.45 16.60 -1.17
N ARG A 32 -14.86 17.53 -0.30
CA ARG A 32 -14.22 17.73 1.01
C ARG A 32 -14.24 16.46 1.85
N ARG A 33 -15.40 15.78 1.92
CA ARG A 33 -15.54 14.50 2.64
C ARG A 33 -14.62 13.40 2.07
N ALA A 34 -14.58 13.25 0.75
CA ALA A 34 -13.70 12.27 0.11
C ALA A 34 -12.21 12.57 0.36
N TYR A 35 -11.84 13.86 0.43
CA TYR A 35 -10.48 14.27 0.77
C TYR A 35 -10.16 14.02 2.25
N ASP A 36 -11.09 14.27 3.17
CA ASP A 36 -10.89 14.01 4.60
C ASP A 36 -10.71 12.50 4.87
N GLU A 37 -11.50 11.65 4.21
CA GLU A 37 -11.35 10.18 4.26
C GLU A 37 -9.99 9.74 3.73
N TYR A 38 -9.56 10.31 2.61
CA TYR A 38 -8.24 10.05 2.04
C TYR A 38 -7.10 10.40 3.00
N MET A 39 -7.19 11.58 3.62
CA MET A 39 -6.21 12.03 4.60
C MET A 39 -6.20 11.12 5.83
N GLY A 40 -7.36 10.68 6.30
CA GLY A 40 -7.48 9.70 7.39
C GLY A 40 -6.80 8.37 7.05
N GLU A 41 -7.00 7.85 5.84
CA GLU A 41 -6.36 6.60 5.39
C GLU A 41 -4.82 6.77 5.35
N ILE A 42 -4.31 7.90 4.83
CA ILE A 42 -2.87 8.19 4.83
C ILE A 42 -2.31 8.24 6.24
N LEU A 43 -2.93 8.99 7.15
CA LEU A 43 -2.46 9.12 8.53
C LEU A 43 -2.39 7.75 9.21
N THR A 44 -3.43 6.94 9.03
CA THR A 44 -3.48 5.57 9.54
C THR A 44 -2.32 4.74 9.00
N MET A 45 -2.10 4.76 7.68
CA MET A 45 -1.03 3.97 7.07
C MET A 45 0.37 4.47 7.44
N THR A 46 0.58 5.77 7.59
CA THR A 46 1.90 6.33 7.99
C THR A 46 2.29 5.96 9.42
N ALA A 47 1.31 5.70 10.29
CA ALA A 47 1.56 5.27 11.66
C ALA A 47 1.92 3.77 11.77
N MET A 48 1.71 2.99 10.70
CA MET A 48 1.94 1.56 10.69
C MET A 48 3.28 1.23 10.03
N ALA A 49 4.16 0.55 10.77
CA ALA A 49 5.42 0.01 10.25
C ALA A 49 5.56 -1.44 10.73
N HIS A 50 5.09 -2.39 9.92
CA HIS A 50 5.12 -3.82 10.24
C HIS A 50 5.31 -4.66 8.97
N PRO A 51 6.09 -5.76 9.00
CA PRO A 51 6.36 -6.63 7.84
C PRO A 51 5.13 -7.36 7.25
N HIS A 52 3.98 -7.29 7.91
CA HIS A 52 2.72 -7.91 7.45
C HIS A 52 1.63 -6.88 7.13
N ILE A 53 2.01 -5.61 7.03
CA ILE A 53 1.13 -4.51 6.64
C ILE A 53 1.74 -3.88 5.39
N VAL A 54 0.92 -3.71 4.36
CA VAL A 54 1.31 -3.09 3.08
C VAL A 54 1.91 -1.71 3.35
N ALA A 55 3.15 -1.51 2.91
CA ALA A 55 3.84 -0.25 3.15
C ALA A 55 3.28 0.89 2.28
N LEU A 56 3.00 2.04 2.91
CA LEU A 56 2.80 3.30 2.20
C LEU A 56 4.16 3.96 1.93
N HIS A 57 4.56 4.02 0.66
CA HIS A 57 5.80 4.67 0.24
C HIS A 57 5.66 6.20 0.10
N GLY A 58 4.45 6.68 -0.18
CA GLY A 58 4.16 8.10 -0.30
C GLY A 58 2.75 8.36 -0.82
N ALA A 59 2.41 9.64 -0.98
CA ALA A 59 1.11 10.07 -1.47
C ALA A 59 1.22 11.34 -2.31
N VAL A 60 0.31 11.50 -3.26
CA VAL A 60 0.10 12.71 -4.05
C VAL A 60 -1.12 13.43 -3.48
N MET A 61 -0.93 14.65 -2.97
CA MET A 61 -1.98 15.46 -2.34
C MET A 61 -2.16 16.76 -3.13
N GLN A 62 -2.77 16.68 -4.32
CA GLN A 62 -3.05 17.85 -5.15
C GLN A 62 -4.57 18.00 -5.36
N PRO A 63 -5.29 18.46 -4.32
CA PRO A 63 -6.75 18.51 -4.36
C PRO A 63 -7.29 19.54 -5.36
N ASP A 64 -6.55 20.62 -5.59
CA ASP A 64 -6.81 21.70 -6.55
C ASP A 64 -6.93 21.19 -7.99
N VAL A 65 -6.09 20.23 -8.38
CA VAL A 65 -6.11 19.58 -9.71
C VAL A 65 -6.71 18.17 -9.67
N GLY A 66 -7.28 17.76 -8.53
CA GLY A 66 -8.03 16.50 -8.39
C GLY A 66 -7.15 15.26 -8.48
N ARG A 67 -5.86 15.40 -8.20
CA ARG A 67 -4.88 14.32 -8.23
C ARG A 67 -4.59 13.90 -6.80
N CYS A 68 -5.31 12.88 -6.35
CA CYS A 68 -5.05 12.20 -5.09
C CYS A 68 -4.69 10.74 -5.36
N ALA A 69 -3.51 10.31 -4.91
CA ALA A 69 -3.04 8.94 -5.13
C ALA A 69 -2.10 8.48 -4.02
N MET A 70 -2.14 7.20 -3.67
CA MET A 70 -1.19 6.56 -2.77
C MET A 70 -0.20 5.75 -3.57
N VAL A 71 1.06 5.80 -3.16
CA VAL A 71 2.14 4.95 -3.65
C VAL A 71 2.34 3.85 -2.61
N LEU A 72 1.94 2.64 -2.95
CA LEU A 72 1.90 1.49 -2.07
C LEU A 72 2.91 0.44 -2.52
N GLU A 73 3.33 -0.40 -1.59
CA GLU A 73 4.01 -1.65 -1.90
C GLU A 73 3.20 -2.46 -2.92
N LEU A 74 3.90 -3.02 -3.91
CA LEU A 74 3.30 -3.90 -4.91
C LEU A 74 3.41 -5.36 -4.43
N CYS A 75 2.27 -5.95 -4.07
CA CYS A 75 2.16 -7.39 -3.83
C CYS A 75 1.89 -8.14 -5.14
N ASP A 76 2.29 -9.40 -5.20
CA ASP A 76 2.07 -10.24 -6.40
C ASP A 76 0.58 -10.47 -6.68
N CYS A 77 -0.20 -10.68 -5.62
CA CYS A 77 -1.64 -10.90 -5.68
C CYS A 77 -2.30 -10.65 -4.31
N SER A 78 -3.63 -10.60 -4.32
CA SER A 78 -4.44 -10.58 -3.11
C SER A 78 -4.61 -11.98 -2.51
N LEU A 79 -4.86 -12.07 -1.20
CA LEU A 79 -5.24 -13.33 -0.55
C LEU A 79 -6.50 -13.94 -1.18
N PHE A 80 -7.44 -13.10 -1.62
CA PHE A 80 -8.63 -13.57 -2.32
C PHE A 80 -8.27 -14.33 -3.59
N GLU A 81 -7.38 -13.80 -4.41
CA GLU A 81 -6.88 -14.49 -5.61
C GLU A 81 -6.13 -15.78 -5.26
N LEU A 82 -5.33 -15.79 -4.19
CA LEU A 82 -4.64 -17.00 -3.70
C LEU A 82 -5.58 -18.09 -3.18
N LEU A 83 -6.78 -17.76 -2.73
CA LEU A 83 -7.72 -18.77 -2.23
C LEU A 83 -8.66 -19.28 -3.32
N HIS A 84 -8.93 -18.45 -4.33
CA HIS A 84 -9.93 -18.72 -5.35
C HIS A 84 -9.34 -18.97 -6.74
N SER A 85 -8.03 -18.80 -6.94
CA SER A 85 -7.39 -19.18 -8.19
C SER A 85 -7.24 -20.70 -8.26
N PRO A 86 -7.57 -21.34 -9.40
CA PRO A 86 -7.43 -22.79 -9.56
C PRO A 86 -5.98 -23.26 -9.40
N ALA A 87 -5.00 -22.40 -9.68
CA ALA A 87 -3.57 -22.69 -9.53
C ALA A 87 -3.13 -22.82 -8.06
N SER A 88 -3.87 -22.23 -7.13
CA SER A 88 -3.53 -22.20 -5.70
C SER A 88 -3.88 -23.49 -4.95
N GLN A 89 -4.75 -24.32 -5.53
CA GLN A 89 -5.04 -25.66 -4.98
C GLN A 89 -3.82 -26.59 -5.01
N LEU A 90 -2.75 -26.22 -5.74
CA LEU A 90 -1.51 -26.98 -5.85
C LEU A 90 -0.43 -26.56 -4.83
N LEU A 91 -0.63 -25.47 -4.07
CA LEU A 91 0.37 -24.95 -3.13
C LEU A 91 0.20 -25.48 -1.70
N TYR A 92 -0.91 -26.15 -1.39
CA TYR A 92 -1.03 -26.96 -0.19
C TYR A 92 -0.58 -28.39 -0.50
N PRO A 93 0.64 -28.81 -0.12
CA PRO A 93 0.88 -30.24 0.01
C PRO A 93 -0.18 -30.78 0.98
N ALA A 94 -0.79 -31.92 0.64
CA ALA A 94 -1.67 -32.62 1.56
C ALA A 94 -0.97 -32.70 2.93
N PRO A 95 -1.68 -32.41 4.05
CA PRO A 95 -1.06 -32.50 5.36
C PRO A 95 -0.44 -33.89 5.50
N PRO A 96 0.80 -34.00 6.01
CA PRO A 96 1.39 -35.30 6.26
C PRO A 96 0.46 -36.07 7.20
N PRO A 97 0.33 -37.41 7.02
CA PRO A 97 -0.48 -38.22 7.92
C PRO A 97 -0.07 -37.92 9.37
N THR A 98 -1.07 -37.80 10.24
CA THR A 98 -1.02 -37.22 11.60
C THR A 98 -0.11 -37.94 12.60
N SER A 99 0.78 -38.83 12.16
CA SER A 99 1.66 -39.64 12.99
C SER A 99 3.01 -39.02 13.32
N ALA A 100 3.33 -37.80 12.84
CA ALA A 100 4.68 -37.23 12.93
C ALA A 100 4.84 -35.93 13.73
N LEU A 101 3.83 -35.47 14.51
CA LEU A 101 4.01 -34.35 15.44
C LEU A 101 4.35 -34.84 16.85
N ALA A 102 5.62 -35.15 17.07
CA ALA A 102 6.22 -35.14 18.39
C ALA A 102 7.65 -34.58 18.28
N SER A 103 7.95 -33.54 19.09
CA SER A 103 9.24 -32.81 19.28
C SER A 103 9.62 -31.80 18.17
N ALA A 104 10.03 -30.55 18.40
CA ALA A 104 10.52 -29.80 19.57
C ALA A 104 10.48 -28.24 19.28
N PRO A 105 10.95 -27.34 20.18
CA PRO A 105 10.59 -25.91 20.25
C PRO A 105 11.68 -24.84 19.88
N ASP A 106 11.20 -23.59 19.76
CA ASP A 106 11.75 -22.24 20.09
C ASP A 106 12.95 -21.53 19.37
N ASP A 107 12.90 -20.18 19.46
CA ASP A 107 13.94 -19.12 19.38
C ASP A 107 14.16 -18.23 18.11
N ARG A 108 13.77 -16.94 18.27
CA ARG A 108 14.50 -15.65 18.11
C ARG A 108 15.38 -15.34 16.88
N HIS A 109 15.07 -14.22 16.20
CA HIS A 109 15.98 -13.13 15.69
C HIS A 109 15.17 -12.22 14.73
N ARG A 110 15.35 -10.89 14.51
CA ARG A 110 16.35 -9.87 14.87
C ARG A 110 15.78 -8.46 14.54
N ALA A 111 16.44 -7.44 15.07
CA ALA A 111 16.08 -6.02 15.10
C ALA A 111 16.53 -5.17 13.88
N GLU A 112 15.98 -3.93 13.85
CA GLU A 112 16.60 -2.63 13.48
C GLU A 112 16.92 -2.25 12.02
N LEU A 113 16.48 -1.04 11.62
CA LEU A 113 17.30 -0.03 10.91
C LEU A 113 16.62 1.36 10.88
N ARG A 114 17.32 2.38 11.41
CA ARG A 114 16.94 3.82 11.43
C ARG A 114 17.86 4.67 10.51
N ARG A 115 17.33 5.84 10.10
CA ARG A 115 17.96 7.16 9.73
C ARG A 115 18.15 7.47 8.21
N PRO A 116 18.34 8.76 7.80
CA PRO A 116 17.42 9.92 7.95
C PRO A 116 17.25 10.82 6.69
N SER A 117 16.17 11.64 6.74
CA SER A 117 15.83 12.93 6.08
C SER A 117 16.03 13.17 4.57
N ALA A 118 14.96 12.92 3.80
CA ALA A 118 14.80 13.24 2.37
C ALA A 118 14.26 14.67 2.09
N CYS A 119 14.20 15.54 3.10
CA CYS A 119 13.47 16.81 3.02
C CYS A 119 14.08 17.84 2.05
N ARG A 120 15.33 17.67 1.62
CA ARG A 120 15.99 18.63 0.72
C ARG A 120 15.74 18.37 -0.78
N ALA A 121 15.27 17.17 -1.13
CA ALA A 121 15.09 16.75 -2.53
C ALA A 121 13.68 16.98 -3.09
N ILE A 122 12.72 17.33 -2.22
CA ILE A 122 11.30 17.51 -2.60
C ILE A 122 11.07 18.84 -3.35
N ALA A 123 11.86 19.88 -3.04
CA ALA A 123 11.69 21.21 -3.64
C ALA A 123 12.09 21.29 -5.12
N GLN A 124 13.06 20.48 -5.58
CA GLN A 124 13.57 20.54 -6.96
C GLN A 124 12.70 19.81 -7.99
N MET A 125 11.75 18.96 -7.56
CA MET A 125 10.92 18.17 -8.48
C MET A 125 9.54 18.78 -8.77
N LEU A 126 9.14 19.86 -8.08
CA LEU A 126 7.82 20.46 -8.23
C LEU A 126 7.77 21.68 -9.17
N GLY A 127 8.90 22.13 -9.73
CA GLY A 127 8.93 23.18 -10.76
C GLY A 127 8.39 24.54 -10.31
N CYS A 128 8.48 24.87 -9.02
CA CYS A 128 8.29 26.23 -8.53
C CYS A 128 9.66 26.89 -8.34
N GLU A 129 9.92 27.98 -9.06
CA GLU A 129 10.88 29.00 -8.62
C GLU A 129 10.30 29.81 -7.46
#